data_AF-A0A8X8YZZ9-F1
#
_entry.id   AF-A0A8X8YZZ9-F1
#
_cell.length_a   1.000
_cell.length_b   1.000
_cell.length_c   1.000
_cell.angle_alpha   90.00
_cell.angle_beta   90.00
_cell.angle_gamma   90.00
#
_symmetry.space_group_name_H-M   'P 1'
#
loop_
_entity.id
_entity.type
_entity.pdbx_description
1 polymer ?
#
loop_
_entity_poly.entity_id
_entity_poly.type
_entity_poly.pdbx_seq_one_letter_code
_entity_poly.pdbx_strand_id
1 'polypeptide(L)'
;MASKFLLVTVFVFDLIAFSLAVAAEHRRSSASVATEANMEFCVYDSDIATGLGVGSFLFLMVSQLIIMAASRCLCGGRALQPGRSRVWAIALFISCWVAFFIAEVCLLAGSVRNAYHTKYRTYLSATPPSCETLRKGVFGGGAAFIFFTAILSQLFYMTFSKTGDVSLPMRGDTGIRMG
;
A
#
# COMPACT_ATOMS: atom_id res chain seq x y z
N MET A 1 -13.71 -19.43 -9.83
CA MET A 1 -12.49 -19.97 -9.24
C MET A 1 -11.57 -18.81 -8.97
N ALA A 2 -11.01 -18.69 -7.77
CA ALA A 2 -10.00 -17.68 -7.50
C ALA A 2 -8.82 -17.91 -8.45
N SER A 3 -8.43 -16.91 -9.23
CA SER A 3 -7.19 -17.02 -10.00
C SER A 3 -6.04 -17.06 -8.99
N LYS A 4 -5.48 -18.25 -8.77
CA LYS A 4 -4.32 -18.44 -7.89
C LYS A 4 -3.15 -17.55 -8.34
N PHE A 5 -3.00 -17.38 -9.66
CA PHE A 5 -2.01 -16.49 -10.25
C PHE A 5 -2.21 -15.03 -9.81
N LEU A 6 -3.46 -14.54 -9.77
CA LEU A 6 -3.75 -13.18 -9.33
C LEU A 6 -3.43 -12.99 -7.84
N LEU A 7 -3.87 -13.93 -6.99
CA LEU A 7 -3.57 -13.89 -5.55
C LEU A 7 -2.07 -13.86 -5.28
N VAL A 8 -1.29 -14.70 -5.97
CA VAL A 8 0.16 -14.74 -5.84
C VAL A 8 0.79 -13.44 -6.33
N THR A 9 0.32 -12.90 -7.47
CA THR A 9 0.83 -11.64 -8.02
C THR A 9 0.61 -10.51 -7.03
N VAL A 10 -0.63 -10.29 -6.60
CA VAL A 10 -0.99 -9.25 -5.61
C VAL A 10 -0.16 -9.39 -4.34
N PHE A 11 -0.04 -10.61 -3.80
CA PHE A 11 0.74 -10.85 -2.60
C PHE A 11 2.22 -10.49 -2.78
N VAL A 12 2.83 -10.80 -3.93
CA VAL A 12 4.21 -10.43 -4.22
C VAL A 12 4.36 -8.91 -4.29
N PHE A 13 3.44 -8.21 -4.94
CA PHE A 13 3.46 -6.74 -5.00
C PHE A 13 3.31 -6.12 -3.60
N ASP A 14 2.39 -6.62 -2.78
CA ASP A 14 2.20 -6.15 -1.41
C ASP A 14 3.42 -6.43 -0.52
N LEU A 15 4.08 -7.59 -0.69
CA LEU A 15 5.32 -7.91 0.01
C LEU A 15 6.48 -6.98 -0.40
N ILE A 16 6.59 -6.66 -1.68
CA ILE A 16 7.58 -5.70 -2.18
C ILE A 16 7.27 -4.32 -1.59
N ALA A 17 6.02 -3.86 -1.63
CA ALA A 17 5.62 -2.60 -1.02
C ALA A 17 5.94 -2.56 0.48
N PHE A 18 5.63 -3.62 1.23
CA PHE A 18 5.91 -3.74 2.65
C PHE A 18 7.41 -3.69 2.94
N SER A 19 8.21 -4.48 2.22
CA SER A 19 9.67 -4.51 2.39
C SER A 19 10.30 -3.17 2.04
N LEU A 20 9.83 -2.48 1.00
CA LEU A 20 10.27 -1.11 0.67
C LEU A 20 9.90 -0.10 1.76
N ALA A 21 8.70 -0.19 2.35
CA ALA A 21 8.30 0.68 3.46
C ALA A 21 9.15 0.43 4.73
N VAL A 22 9.42 -0.83 5.05
CA VAL A 22 10.31 -1.21 6.16
C VAL A 22 11.74 -0.78 5.88
N ALA A 23 12.22 -0.98 4.65
CA ALA A 23 13.54 -0.52 4.23
C ALA A 23 13.63 1.01 4.31
N ALA A 24 12.59 1.75 3.95
CA ALA A 24 12.52 3.21 4.11
C ALA A 24 12.54 3.62 5.59
N GLU A 25 11.85 2.90 6.48
CA GLU A 25 11.90 3.16 7.93
C GLU A 25 13.27 2.80 8.53
N HIS A 26 13.94 1.75 8.03
CA HIS A 26 15.27 1.34 8.51
C HIS A 26 16.40 2.21 7.94
N ARG A 27 16.31 2.64 6.68
CA ARG A 27 17.25 3.57 6.01
C ARG A 27 16.96 5.03 6.35
N ARG A 28 15.97 5.30 7.20
CA ARG A 28 15.57 6.63 7.62
C ARG A 28 16.76 7.42 8.12
N SER A 29 17.15 8.45 7.37
CA SER A 29 18.16 9.48 7.67
C SER A 29 19.08 9.16 8.88
N SER A 30 19.80 8.04 8.84
CA SER A 30 20.91 7.84 9.75
C SER A 30 21.97 8.78 9.23
N ALA A 31 22.04 9.97 9.83
CA ALA A 31 23.12 10.90 9.56
C ALA A 31 24.42 10.15 9.88
N SER A 32 25.19 9.80 8.85
CA SER A 32 26.54 9.31 9.06
C SER A 32 27.40 10.54 9.33
N VAL A 33 28.08 10.54 10.47
CA VAL A 33 29.07 11.58 10.78
C VAL A 33 30.30 11.23 9.96
N ALA A 34 30.55 12.00 8.91
CA ALA A 34 31.81 11.92 8.18
C ALA A 34 32.76 12.95 8.78
N THR A 35 33.99 12.51 9.08
CA THR A 35 35.03 13.35 9.67
C THR A 35 36.06 13.64 8.61
N GLU A 36 36.14 14.89 8.15
CA GLU A 36 37.18 15.34 7.23
C GLU A 36 37.77 16.66 7.77
N ALA A 37 39.10 16.73 7.89
CA ALA A 37 39.84 17.94 8.29
C ALA A 37 39.31 18.69 9.52
N ASN A 38 39.10 18.00 10.65
CA ASN A 38 38.72 18.57 11.96
C ASN A 38 37.31 19.21 12.02
N MET A 39 36.45 18.92 11.03
CA MET A 39 35.06 19.33 10.99
C MET A 39 34.18 18.08 10.89
N GLU A 40 33.28 17.87 11.85
CA GLU A 40 32.24 16.84 11.77
C GLU A 40 31.07 17.38 10.94
N PHE A 41 30.74 16.71 9.84
CA PHE A 41 29.54 17.04 9.05
C PHE A 41 28.60 15.85 8.96
N CYS A 42 27.30 16.10 9.14
CA CYS A 42 26.27 15.09 8.98
C CYS A 42 26.03 14.87 7.47
N VAL A 43 26.36 13.69 6.94
CA VAL A 43 25.94 13.28 5.59
C VAL A 43 24.55 12.64 5.70
N TYR A 44 23.59 13.13 4.91
CA TYR A 44 22.20 12.66 4.93
C TYR A 44 21.83 11.96 3.61
N ASP A 45 21.58 10.65 3.66
CA ASP A 45 21.09 9.83 2.52
C ASP A 45 19.57 9.97 2.27
N SER A 46 19.06 11.17 1.99
CA SER A 46 17.60 11.33 1.80
C SER A 46 17.04 10.93 0.46
N ASP A 47 17.83 10.91 -0.60
CA ASP A 47 17.31 10.53 -1.92
C ASP A 47 16.92 9.06 -1.96
N ILE A 48 17.66 8.21 -1.23
CA ILE A 48 17.43 6.77 -1.16
C ILE A 48 16.16 6.47 -0.34
N ALA A 49 16.01 7.05 0.86
CA ALA A 49 14.85 6.79 1.71
C ALA A 49 13.54 7.34 1.10
N THR A 50 13.59 8.52 0.46
CA THR A 50 12.46 9.08 -0.28
C THR A 50 12.10 8.19 -1.47
N GLY A 51 13.11 7.72 -2.22
CA GLY A 51 12.91 6.80 -3.34
C GLY A 51 12.27 5.47 -2.93
N LEU A 52 12.69 4.89 -1.80
CA LEU A 52 12.08 3.67 -1.25
C LEU A 52 10.63 3.90 -0.80
N GLY A 53 10.33 5.04 -0.16
CA GLY A 53 8.98 5.42 0.24
C GLY A 53 8.02 5.60 -0.94
N VAL A 54 8.46 6.33 -1.98
CA VAL A 54 7.71 6.51 -3.23
C VAL A 54 7.58 5.19 -3.98
N GLY A 55 8.63 4.36 -4.00
CA GLY A 55 8.57 3.02 -4.58
C GLY A 55 7.50 2.16 -3.91
N SER A 56 7.49 2.11 -2.58
CA SER A 56 6.48 1.40 -1.79
C SER A 56 5.05 1.85 -2.15
N PHE A 57 4.84 3.17 -2.22
CA PHE A 57 3.58 3.79 -2.64
C PHE A 57 3.14 3.30 -4.03
N LEU A 58 4.05 3.34 -5.02
CA LEU A 58 3.73 2.91 -6.39
C LEU A 58 3.38 1.41 -6.46
N PHE A 59 4.12 0.56 -5.75
CA PHE A 59 3.84 -0.89 -5.72
C PHE A 59 2.48 -1.20 -5.08
N LEU A 60 2.15 -0.52 -3.98
CA LEU A 60 0.85 -0.67 -3.32
C LEU A 60 -0.30 -0.20 -4.23
N MET A 61 -0.12 0.94 -4.92
CA MET A 61 -1.08 1.47 -5.87
C MET A 61 -1.34 0.49 -7.03
N VAL A 62 -0.27 -0.10 -7.59
CA VAL A 62 -0.39 -1.11 -8.66
C VAL A 62 -1.13 -2.35 -8.16
N SER A 63 -0.82 -2.84 -6.96
CA SER A 63 -1.52 -3.98 -6.34
C SER A 63 -3.02 -3.72 -6.22
N GLN A 64 -3.40 -2.56 -5.69
CA GLN A 64 -4.79 -2.15 -5.57
C GLN A 64 -5.49 -2.08 -6.94
N LEU A 65 -4.85 -1.50 -7.95
CA LEU A 65 -5.39 -1.42 -9.32
C LEU A 65 -5.65 -2.80 -9.95
N ILE A 66 -4.75 -3.75 -9.75
CA ILE A 66 -4.90 -5.13 -10.26
C ILE A 66 -6.15 -5.79 -9.68
N ILE A 67 -6.38 -5.65 -8.37
CA ILE A 67 -7.55 -6.22 -7.69
C ILE A 67 -8.83 -5.54 -8.17
N MET A 68 -8.80 -4.23 -8.36
CA MET A 68 -9.94 -3.48 -8.88
C MET A 68 -10.30 -3.88 -10.31
N ALA A 69 -9.30 -4.02 -11.19
CA ALA A 69 -9.50 -4.46 -12.56
C ALA A 69 -10.09 -5.88 -12.61
N ALA A 70 -9.59 -6.79 -11.78
CA ALA A 70 -10.08 -8.17 -11.71
C ALA A 70 -11.46 -8.30 -11.07
N SER A 71 -11.80 -7.44 -10.11
CA SER A 71 -13.11 -7.40 -9.47
C SER A 71 -14.14 -6.55 -10.23
N ARG A 72 -13.75 -5.93 -11.37
CA ARG A 72 -14.60 -5.05 -12.20
C ARG A 72 -15.25 -3.92 -11.36
N CYS A 73 -14.53 -3.41 -10.36
CA CYS A 73 -14.99 -2.39 -9.42
C CYS A 73 -16.33 -2.69 -8.72
N LEU A 74 -16.74 -3.97 -8.61
CA LEU A 74 -18.10 -4.38 -8.27
C LEU A 74 -19.23 -3.85 -9.21
N CYS A 75 -18.92 -2.96 -10.16
CA CYS A 75 -19.87 -2.34 -11.10
C CYS A 75 -20.36 -3.27 -12.21
N GLY A 76 -19.65 -4.37 -12.50
CA GLY A 76 -19.99 -5.31 -13.57
C GLY A 76 -20.02 -6.79 -13.15
N GLY A 77 -20.03 -7.08 -11.85
CA GLY A 77 -20.05 -8.44 -11.33
C GLY A 77 -21.46 -9.00 -11.21
N ARG A 78 -21.62 -10.32 -11.44
CA ARG A 78 -22.84 -11.08 -11.11
C ARG A 78 -23.33 -10.64 -9.72
N ALA A 79 -24.60 -10.27 -9.63
CA ALA A 79 -25.21 -9.86 -8.37
C ALA A 79 -24.86 -10.87 -7.27
N LEU A 80 -24.06 -10.45 -6.28
CA LEU A 80 -23.78 -11.27 -5.11
C LEU A 80 -25.14 -11.71 -4.55
N GLN A 81 -25.37 -13.02 -4.49
CA GLN A 81 -26.66 -13.54 -4.06
C GLN A 81 -27.06 -12.89 -2.73
N PRO A 82 -28.33 -12.48 -2.57
CA PRO A 82 -28.78 -11.79 -1.37
C PRO A 82 -28.54 -12.68 -0.14
N GLY A 83 -27.63 -12.24 0.74
CA GLY A 83 -27.25 -12.99 1.94
C GLY A 83 -26.08 -12.36 2.71
N ARG A 84 -25.81 -12.89 3.91
CA ARG A 84 -24.76 -12.45 4.85
C ARG A 84 -23.35 -12.32 4.23
N SER A 85 -23.10 -13.08 3.16
CA SER A 85 -21.85 -13.03 2.38
C SER A 85 -21.66 -11.69 1.63
N ARG A 86 -22.73 -10.99 1.24
CA ARG A 86 -22.65 -9.69 0.56
C ARG A 86 -22.20 -8.57 1.48
N VAL A 87 -22.76 -8.52 2.69
CA VAL A 87 -22.36 -7.51 3.69
C VAL A 87 -20.89 -7.69 4.05
N TRP A 88 -20.42 -8.93 4.19
CA TRP A 88 -19.02 -9.23 4.47
C TRP A 88 -18.08 -8.83 3.33
N ALA A 89 -18.43 -9.13 2.08
CA ALA A 89 -17.63 -8.74 0.93
C ALA A 89 -17.53 -7.21 0.76
N ILE A 90 -18.63 -6.48 0.99
CA ILE A 90 -18.66 -5.01 0.95
C ILE A 90 -17.87 -4.43 2.12
N ALA A 91 -17.99 -4.99 3.33
CA ALA A 91 -17.21 -4.54 4.48
C ALA A 91 -15.71 -4.72 4.27
N LEU A 92 -15.28 -5.87 3.74
CA LEU A 92 -13.89 -6.15 3.37
C LEU A 92 -13.39 -5.21 2.27
N PHE A 93 -14.24 -4.89 1.30
CA PHE A 93 -13.91 -3.92 0.27
C PHE A 93 -13.65 -2.53 0.86
N ILE A 94 -14.58 -2.03 1.67
CA ILE A 94 -14.45 -0.71 2.31
C ILE A 94 -13.23 -0.67 3.21
N SER A 95 -13.01 -1.71 4.04
CA SER A 95 -11.85 -1.74 4.94
C SER A 95 -10.53 -1.80 4.17
N CYS A 96 -10.47 -2.54 3.05
CA CYS A 96 -9.31 -2.56 2.17
C CYS A 96 -8.99 -1.17 1.61
N TRP A 97 -10.02 -0.45 1.15
CA TRP A 97 -9.86 0.92 0.64
C TRP A 97 -9.40 1.92 1.71
N VAL A 98 -9.98 1.83 2.91
CA VAL A 98 -9.58 2.69 4.03
C VAL A 98 -8.12 2.42 4.42
N ALA A 99 -7.73 1.16 4.56
CA ALA A 99 -6.34 0.79 4.88
C ALA A 99 -5.37 1.26 3.80
N PHE A 100 -5.74 1.10 2.52
CA PHE A 100 -4.97 1.58 1.37
C PHE A 100 -4.75 3.10 1.44
N PHE A 101 -5.81 3.90 1.59
CA PHE A 101 -5.67 5.36 1.66
C PHE A 101 -4.79 5.82 2.83
N ILE A 102 -4.93 5.19 3.99
CA ILE A 102 -4.10 5.53 5.16
C ILE A 102 -2.63 5.19 4.86
N ALA A 103 -2.34 4.02 4.28
CA ALA A 103 -0.99 3.64 3.89
C ALA A 103 -0.36 4.66 2.93
N GLU A 104 -1.09 5.02 1.86
CA GLU A 104 -0.65 5.96 0.84
C GLU A 104 -0.34 7.35 1.44
N VAL A 105 -1.24 7.86 2.29
CA VAL A 105 -1.02 9.14 2.98
C VAL A 105 0.18 9.08 3.90
N CYS A 106 0.37 7.98 4.64
CA CYS A 106 1.55 7.79 5.48
C CYS A 106 2.85 7.76 4.65
N LEU A 107 2.89 7.02 3.54
CA LEU A 107 4.07 6.91 2.67
C LEU A 107 4.39 8.23 1.98
N LEU A 108 3.38 8.94 1.47
CA LEU A 108 3.56 10.26 0.86
C LEU A 108 4.01 11.28 1.90
N ALA A 109 3.36 11.35 3.06
CA ALA A 109 3.76 12.27 4.13
C ALA A 109 5.17 11.97 4.64
N GLY A 110 5.53 10.68 4.76
CA GLY A 110 6.88 10.24 5.11
C GLY A 110 7.91 10.69 4.08
N SER A 111 7.65 10.43 2.80
CA SER A 111 8.54 10.77 1.68
C SER A 111 8.72 12.27 1.53
N VAL A 112 7.62 13.03 1.58
CA VAL A 112 7.63 14.50 1.47
C VAL A 112 8.39 15.13 2.64
N ARG A 113 8.12 14.72 3.87
CA ARG A 113 8.88 15.22 5.04
C ARG A 113 10.36 14.85 4.93
N ASN A 114 10.68 13.65 4.46
CA ASN A 114 12.06 13.21 4.26
C ASN A 114 12.82 14.07 3.24
N ALA A 115 12.18 14.41 2.11
CA ALA A 115 12.75 15.27 1.09
C ALA A 115 12.90 16.74 1.55
N TYR A 116 11.91 17.29 2.25
CA TYR A 116 11.96 18.67 2.74
C TYR A 116 13.06 18.87 3.79
N HIS A 117 13.19 17.94 4.75
CA HIS A 117 14.15 18.07 5.84
C HIS A 117 15.60 18.00 5.37
N THR A 118 15.90 17.24 4.32
CA THR A 118 17.25 17.23 3.76
C THR A 118 17.53 18.42 2.89
N LYS A 119 16.66 18.72 1.91
CA LYS A 119 16.91 19.82 0.98
C LYS A 119 17.14 21.13 1.72
N TYR A 120 16.37 21.43 2.77
CA TYR A 120 16.54 22.68 3.53
C TYR A 120 17.73 22.67 4.49
N ARG A 121 18.12 21.51 5.07
CA ARG A 121 19.30 21.46 5.97
C ARG A 121 20.62 21.59 5.24
N THR A 122 20.76 21.07 4.02
CA THR A 122 22.00 21.24 3.22
C THR A 122 22.26 22.71 2.89
N TYR A 123 21.22 23.53 2.69
CA TYR A 123 21.38 24.97 2.43
C TYR A 123 21.66 25.82 3.69
N LEU A 124 21.35 25.33 4.90
CA LEU A 124 21.44 26.09 6.15
C LEU A 124 22.61 25.69 7.06
N SER A 125 23.38 24.66 6.73
CA SER A 125 24.42 24.11 7.62
C SER A 125 25.80 24.75 7.37
N ALA A 126 26.00 25.95 7.92
CA ALA A 126 27.32 26.58 8.10
C ALA A 126 27.86 26.43 9.55
N THR A 127 27.14 25.72 10.42
CA THR A 127 27.50 25.44 11.83
C THR A 127 26.99 24.05 12.23
N PRO A 128 27.65 23.31 13.16
CA PRO A 128 27.36 21.90 13.39
C PRO A 128 26.06 21.76 14.19
N PRO A 129 24.94 21.31 13.60
CA PRO A 129 23.73 21.08 14.37
C PRO A 129 23.74 19.64 14.86
N SER A 130 23.22 19.40 16.06
CA SER A 130 22.79 18.07 16.49
C SER A 130 22.01 17.38 15.34
N CYS A 131 22.50 16.24 14.87
CA CYS A 131 21.88 15.49 13.77
C CYS A 131 20.52 14.93 14.26
N GLU A 132 19.46 15.75 14.20
CA GLU A 132 18.09 15.35 14.53
C GLU A 132 17.57 14.41 13.45
N THR A 133 17.09 13.25 13.87
CA THR A 133 16.50 12.22 13.01
C THR A 133 14.98 12.39 13.00
N LEU A 134 14.34 12.26 11.84
CA LEU A 134 12.88 12.29 11.71
C LEU A 134 12.16 11.43 12.79
N ARG A 135 11.12 11.98 13.43
CA ARG A 135 10.36 11.31 14.51
C ARG A 135 9.79 9.96 14.07
N LYS A 136 10.21 8.88 14.75
CA LYS A 136 9.85 7.47 14.50
C LYS A 136 8.36 7.27 14.19
N GLY A 137 8.03 6.48 13.17
CA GLY A 137 6.70 5.87 13.03
C GLY A 137 5.84 6.24 11.82
N VAL A 138 6.22 7.19 10.94
CA VAL A 138 5.40 7.51 9.74
C VAL A 138 5.52 6.42 8.66
N PHE A 139 6.75 5.98 8.32
CA PHE A 139 6.91 4.86 7.39
C PHE A 139 6.54 3.53 8.05
N GLY A 140 6.81 3.37 9.35
CA GLY A 140 6.33 2.23 10.14
C GLY A 140 4.80 2.11 10.18
N GLY A 141 4.09 3.23 10.31
CA GLY A 141 2.63 3.27 10.19
C GLY A 141 2.18 2.85 8.79
N GLY A 142 2.81 3.39 7.73
CA GLY A 142 2.58 2.96 6.36
C GLY A 142 2.77 1.44 6.18
N ALA A 143 3.86 0.88 6.68
CA ALA A 143 4.14 -0.56 6.62
C ALA A 143 3.06 -1.40 7.32
N ALA A 144 2.56 -0.97 8.48
CA ALA A 144 1.47 -1.65 9.18
C ALA A 144 0.17 -1.67 8.33
N PHE A 145 -0.20 -0.52 7.74
CA PHE A 145 -1.38 -0.44 6.89
C PHE A 145 -1.21 -1.18 5.55
N ILE A 146 -0.01 -1.26 4.98
CA ILE A 146 0.29 -2.14 3.84
C ILE A 146 0.00 -3.59 4.21
N PHE A 147 0.49 -4.05 5.36
CA PHE A 147 0.25 -5.42 5.83
C PHE A 147 -1.23 -5.72 6.02
N PHE A 148 -1.98 -4.80 6.63
CA PHE A 148 -3.44 -4.94 6.74
C PHE A 148 -4.12 -4.94 5.37
N THR A 149 -3.69 -4.07 4.46
CA THR A 149 -4.22 -4.02 3.09
C THR A 149 -3.99 -5.35 2.38
N ALA A 150 -2.80 -5.94 2.49
CA ALA A 150 -2.46 -7.24 1.90
C ALA A 150 -3.36 -8.38 2.39
N ILE A 151 -3.67 -8.42 3.70
CA ILE A 151 -4.58 -9.44 4.26
C ILE A 151 -6.01 -9.20 3.78
N LEU A 152 -6.49 -7.97 3.88
CA LEU A 152 -7.86 -7.61 3.51
C LEU A 152 -8.13 -7.84 2.03
N SER A 153 -7.15 -7.52 1.17
CA SER A 153 -7.23 -7.66 -0.27
C SER A 153 -7.32 -9.13 -0.71
N GLN A 154 -6.57 -10.03 -0.07
CA GLN A 154 -6.66 -11.47 -0.27
C GLN A 154 -8.00 -12.04 0.20
N LEU A 155 -8.43 -11.69 1.42
CA LEU A 155 -9.70 -12.15 1.98
C LEU A 155 -10.89 -11.67 1.13
N PHE A 156 -10.82 -10.42 0.65
CA PHE A 156 -11.78 -9.86 -0.30
C PHE A 156 -11.82 -10.70 -1.59
N TYR A 157 -10.68 -10.94 -2.25
CA TYR A 157 -10.65 -11.69 -3.51
C TYR A 157 -11.08 -13.15 -3.34
N MET A 158 -10.74 -13.81 -2.22
CA MET A 158 -11.21 -15.15 -1.91
C MET A 158 -12.73 -15.19 -1.70
N THR A 159 -13.29 -14.20 -1.01
CA THR A 159 -14.75 -14.11 -0.79
C THR A 159 -15.48 -13.83 -2.11
N PHE A 160 -14.93 -12.92 -2.92
CA PHE A 160 -15.46 -12.55 -4.24
C PHE A 160 -15.42 -13.69 -5.26
N SER A 161 -14.36 -14.49 -5.25
CA SER A 161 -14.23 -15.63 -6.16
C SER A 161 -15.11 -16.82 -5.77
N LYS A 162 -15.29 -17.08 -4.47
CA LYS A 162 -16.21 -18.11 -3.95
C LYS A 162 -17.66 -17.83 -4.33
N THR A 163 -18.10 -16.58 -4.34
CA THR A 163 -19.46 -16.22 -4.79
C THR A 163 -19.63 -16.40 -6.30
N GLY A 164 -18.55 -16.37 -7.08
CA GLY A 164 -18.56 -16.67 -8.50
C GLY A 164 -18.70 -18.16 -8.84
N ASP A 165 -18.22 -19.06 -7.97
CA ASP A 165 -18.18 -20.52 -8.20
C ASP A 165 -19.51 -21.25 -7.94
N VAL A 166 -20.44 -20.65 -7.19
CA VAL A 166 -21.75 -21.28 -6.85
C VAL A 166 -22.74 -21.22 -8.03
N SER A 167 -22.28 -21.24 -9.29
CA SER A 167 -23.20 -21.20 -10.44
C SER A 167 -22.71 -21.96 -11.67
N LEU A 168 -22.99 -23.26 -11.68
CA LEU A 168 -23.47 -24.02 -12.85
C LEU A 168 -24.58 -24.99 -12.36
N PRO A 169 -25.67 -25.24 -13.10
CA PRO A 169 -25.81 -25.16 -14.56
C PRO A 169 -26.83 -24.11 -15.04
N MET A 170 -26.71 -23.70 -16.31
CA MET A 170 -27.78 -23.17 -17.18
C MET A 170 -29.01 -22.58 -16.46
N ARG A 171 -28.94 -21.32 -16.01
CA ARG A 171 -30.18 -20.54 -15.82
C ARG A 171 -30.49 -19.84 -17.13
N GLY A 172 -30.97 -20.66 -18.07
CA GLY A 172 -31.80 -20.16 -19.17
C GLY A 172 -32.97 -19.39 -18.59
N ASP A 173 -33.26 -18.27 -19.23
CA ASP A 173 -34.51 -17.54 -19.20
C ASP A 173 -35.09 -17.19 -17.83
N THR A 174 -34.74 -15.98 -17.36
CA THR A 174 -35.77 -15.13 -16.77
C THR A 174 -36.26 -14.19 -17.86
N GLY A 175 -37.04 -14.74 -18.79
CA GLY A 175 -37.89 -13.96 -19.68
C GLY A 175 -38.84 -13.13 -18.83
N ILE A 176 -38.71 -11.81 -18.95
CA ILE A 176 -39.66 -10.85 -18.43
C ILE A 176 -40.94 -11.01 -19.28
N ARG A 177 -41.98 -11.66 -18.75
CA ARG A 177 -43.33 -11.50 -19.29
C ARG A 177 -43.87 -10.16 -18.80
N MET A 178 -43.80 -9.15 -19.67
CA MET A 178 -44.74 -8.04 -19.65
C MET A 178 -45.90 -8.39 -20.60
N GLY A 179 -47.15 -8.22 -20.13
CA GLY A 179 -48.36 -8.36 -20.94
C GLY A 179 -49.07 -9.69 -20.76
#